data_AF-A0A3M5E1E5-F1
#
_entry.id   AF-A0A3M5E1E5-F1
#
_cell.length_a   1.000
_cell.length_b   1.000
_cell.length_c   1.000
_cell.angle_alpha   90.00
_cell.angle_beta   90.00
_cell.angle_gamma   90.00
#
_symmetry.space_group_name_H-M   'P 1'
#
loop_
_entity.id
_entity.type
_entity.pdbx_description
1 polymer ?
#
loop_
_entity_poly.entity_id
_entity_poly.type
_entity_poly.pdbx_seq_one_letter_code
_entity_poly.pdbx_strand_id
1 'polypeptide(L)' 'MLDDVSRFEIRAWVPGKGWTRLPARSKVRASGLEISLARVTRNGVERYRRVVALQ' A
#
# COMPACT_ATOMS: atom_id res chain seq x y z
N MET A 1 4.21 -4.80 -16.41
CA MET A 1 3.09 -5.32 -15.60
C MET A 1 3.70 -6.36 -14.67
N LEU A 2 3.29 -6.43 -13.40
CA LEU A 2 3.76 -7.49 -12.51
C LEU A 2 2.73 -8.61 -12.52
N ASP A 3 3.13 -9.78 -13.00
CA ASP A 3 2.23 -10.93 -13.16
C ASP A 3 2.04 -11.67 -11.81
N ASP A 4 0.91 -12.38 -11.69
CA ASP A 4 0.50 -13.17 -10.52
C ASP A 4 0.20 -12.37 -9.23
N VAL A 5 -0.10 -11.07 -9.37
CA VAL A 5 -0.54 -10.23 -8.25
C VAL A 5 -1.98 -10.57 -7.89
N SER A 6 -2.18 -11.16 -6.71
CA SER A 6 -3.50 -11.53 -6.19
C SER A 6 -4.11 -10.48 -5.28
N ARG A 7 -3.28 -9.61 -4.68
CA ARG A 7 -3.75 -8.47 -3.89
C ARG A 7 -2.82 -7.29 -4.03
N PHE A 8 -3.41 -6.11 -4.14
CA PHE A 8 -2.71 -4.84 -4.14
C PHE A 8 -3.47 -3.83 -3.27
N GLU A 9 -2.76 -3.15 -2.37
CA GLU A 9 -3.33 -2.15 -1.49
C GLU A 9 -2.36 -0.99 -1.29
N ILE A 10 -2.88 0.24 -1.29
CA ILE A 10 -2.14 1.45 -0.95
C ILE A 10 -2.82 2.13 0.23
N ARG A 11 -2.03 2.52 1.22
CA ARG A 11 -2.46 3.33 2.36
C ARG A 11 -1.55 4.54 2.51
N ALA A 12 -2.12 5.67 2.92
CA ALA A 12 -1.39 6.89 3.22
C ALA A 12 -1.32 7.09 4.73
N TRP A 13 -0.14 7.44 5.24
CA TRP A 13 -0.02 7.94 6.61
C TRP A 13 -0.42 9.41 6.63
N VAL A 14 -1.54 9.71 7.29
CA VAL A 14 -2.05 11.07 7.44
C VAL A 14 -1.80 11.50 8.89
N PRO A 15 -0.97 12.53 9.15
CA PRO A 15 -0.72 13.02 10.50
C PRO A 15 -2.03 13.27 11.27
N GLY A 16 -2.13 12.76 12.49
CA GLY A 16 -3.32 12.85 13.34
C GLY A 16 -4.48 11.91 12.97
N LYS A 17 -4.46 11.23 11.82
CA LYS A 17 -5.47 10.23 11.41
C LYS A 17 -4.92 8.81 11.28
N GLY A 18 -3.60 8.68 11.14
CA GLY A 18 -2.92 7.41 10.93
C GLY A 18 -3.08 6.89 9.49
N TRP A 19 -2.98 5.57 9.34
CA TRP A 19 -3.02 4.92 8.04
C TRP A 19 -4.43 4.88 7.43
N THR A 20 -4.59 5.60 6.33
CA THR A 20 -5.85 5.75 5.57
C THR A 20 -5.75 5.01 4.24
N ARG A 21 -6.72 4.15 3.91
CA ARG A 21 -6.76 3.44 2.61
C ARG A 21 -7.01 4.41 1.46
N LEU A 22 -6.32 4.21 0.34
CA LEU A 22 -6.50 4.97 -0.89
C LEU A 22 -7.36 4.20 -1.92
N PRO A 23 -8.08 4.91 -2.82
CA PRO A 23 -8.25 6.37 -2.84
C PRO A 23 -9.08 6.86 -1.65
N ALA A 24 -8.66 7.98 -1.05
CA ALA A 24 -9.44 8.63 0.00
C ALA A 24 -10.61 9.41 -0.60
N ARG A 25 -11.70 9.56 0.17
CA ARG A 25 -12.90 10.31 -0.27
C ARG A 25 -12.64 11.81 -0.48
N SER A 26 -11.62 12.36 0.17
CA SER A 26 -11.21 13.76 0.07
C SER A 26 -9.69 13.84 -0.09
N LYS A 27 -9.18 14.99 -0.56
CA LYS A 27 -7.74 15.26 -0.56
C LYS A 27 -7.20 15.16 0.87
N VAL A 28 -6.06 14.49 1.04
CA VAL A 28 -5.37 14.34 2.32
C VAL A 28 -3.92 14.81 2.17
N ARG A 29 -3.37 15.42 3.24
CA ARG A 29 -1.94 15.70 3.33
C ARG A 29 -1.28 14.50 4.00
N ALA A 30 -0.72 13.62 3.18
CA ALA A 30 0.01 12.45 3.66
C ALA A 30 1.49 12.78 3.85
N SER A 31 2.15 12.14 4.82
CA SER A 31 3.61 12.21 4.99
C SER A 31 4.28 10.86 4.74
N GLY A 32 3.52 9.83 4.37
CA GLY A 32 4.06 8.54 3.96
C GLY A 32 3.04 7.71 3.18
N LEU A 33 3.55 6.72 2.45
CA LEU A 33 2.77 5.72 1.74
C LEU A 33 3.22 4.32 2.14
N GLU A 34 2.25 3.44 2.36
CA GLU A 34 2.43 1.99 2.44
C GLU A 34 1.88 1.38 1.16
N ILE A 35 2.71 0.59 0.48
CA ILE A 35 2.36 -0.20 -0.70
C ILE A 35 2.47 -1.66 -0.30
N SER A 36 1.36 -2.39 -0.38
CA SER A 36 1.30 -3.80 -0.04
C SER A 36 0.87 -4.63 -1.25
N LEU A 37 1.54 -5.75 -1.44
CA LEU A 37 1.34 -6.67 -2.56
C LEU A 37 1.29 -8.11 -2.04
N ALA A 38 0.36 -8.91 -2.53
CA ALA A 38 0.45 -10.36 -2.45
C ALA A 38 0.58 -10.95 -3.85
N ARG A 39 1.46 -11.95 -3.99
CA ARG A 39 1.63 -12.73 -5.21
C ARG A 39 1.42 -14.20 -4.91
N VAL A 40 0.73 -14.91 -5.81
CA VAL A 40 0.62 -16.36 -5.74
C VAL A 40 1.73 -16.94 -6.59
N THR A 41 2.61 -17.72 -5.99
CA THR A 41 3.67 -18.44 -6.71
C THR A 41 3.45 -19.94 -6.57
N ARG A 42 4.25 -20.73 -7.31
CA ARG A 42 4.26 -22.20 -7.16
C ARG A 42 4.61 -22.65 -5.74
N ASN A 43 5.28 -21.80 -4.97
CA ASN A 43 5.74 -22.10 -3.60
C ASN A 43 4.81 -21.53 -2.51
N GLY A 44 3.68 -20.93 -2.90
CA GLY A 44 2.71 -20.34 -1.98
C GLY A 44 2.52 -18.83 -2.15
N VAL A 45 2.03 -18.16 -1.11
CA VAL A 45 1.70 -16.73 -1.16
C VAL A 45 2.86 -15.90 -0.62
N GLU A 46 3.48 -15.10 -1.50
CA GLU A 46 4.49 -14.11 -1.15
C GLU A 46 3.81 -12.77 -0.81
N ARG A 47 4.23 -12.13 0.28
CA ARG A 47 3.71 -10.83 0.72
C ARG A 47 4.83 -9.82 0.78
N TYR A 48 4.64 -8.71 0.09
CA TYR A 48 5.59 -7.60 0.07
C TYR A 48 4.94 -6.36 0.67
N ARG A 49 5.74 -5.61 1.42
CA ARG A 49 5.34 -4.31 1.98
C ARG A 49 6.50 -3.34 1.85
N ARG A 50 6.24 -2.17 1.27
CA ARG A 50 7.17 -1.05 1.24
C ARG A 50 6.51 0.16 1.87
N VAL A 51 7.23 0.84 2.76
CA VAL A 51 6.84 2.14 3.32
C VAL A 51 7.81 3.19 2.81
N VAL A 52 7.28 4.30 2.30
CA VAL A 52 8.07 5.45 1.82
C VAL A 52 7.59 6.73 2.51
N ALA A 53 8.52 7.57 2.93
CA ALA A 53 8.21 8.92 3.41
C ALA A 53 7.97 9.84 2.21
N LEU A 54 7.04 10.78 2.36
CA LEU A 54 6.80 11.83 1.37
C LEU A 54 7.46 13.11 1.86
N GLN A 55 8.24 13.76 0.98
CA GLN A 55 8.86 15.06 1.23
C GLN A 55 7.94 16.18 0.78
#